data_AF-A0A139A571-F1
#
_entry.id   AF-A0A139A571-F1
#
_cell.length_a   1.000
_cell.length_b   1.000
_cell.length_c   1.000
_cell.angle_alpha   90.00
_cell.angle_beta   90.00
_cell.angle_gamma   90.00
#
_symmetry.space_group_name_H-M   'P 1'
#
loop_
_entity.id
_entity.type
_entity.pdbx_description
1 polymer ?
#
loop_
_entity_poly.entity_id
_entity_poly.type
_entity_poly.pdbx_seq_one_letter_code
_entity_poly.pdbx_strand_id
1 'polypeptide(L)'
;MAVNPNGTPPVRPVITGADFAYLSTMSNLYSILVSLNFLEVAFASGTIESQDYASECRKLLQQHHMAMPILTRGEDEERYLDRFTTTWNIDGLTYARNRIRTGEPQGTNVEPTVQRKPLVPPEVVMDVTKAILTAKDAVNVGQLDKQALHPVLATIAKLIKRFKVFPDSDGNFASLKRWLIKLNRLSGDLTHEEGQQLHADLDDLEHAFRLAAMGS
;
A
#
# COMPACT_ATOMS: atom_id res chain seq x y z
N MET A 1 -26.24 -31.65 33.79
CA MET A 1 -26.64 -30.24 33.98
C MET A 1 -25.77 -29.68 35.08
N ALA A 2 -24.82 -28.80 34.74
CA ALA A 2 -23.90 -28.22 35.71
C ALA A 2 -24.65 -27.22 36.59
N VAL A 3 -24.70 -27.49 37.89
CA VAL A 3 -25.34 -26.65 38.90
C VAL A 3 -24.28 -25.69 39.46
N ASN A 4 -24.61 -24.40 39.44
CA ASN A 4 -23.77 -23.32 39.97
C ASN A 4 -23.70 -23.45 41.51
N PRO A 5 -22.52 -23.35 42.17
CA PRO A 5 -22.38 -23.59 43.62
C PRO A 5 -23.18 -22.66 44.54
N ASN A 6 -23.73 -21.57 44.02
CA ASN A 6 -24.53 -20.60 44.79
C ASN A 6 -26.06 -20.68 44.54
N GLY A 7 -26.55 -21.66 43.75
CA GLY A 7 -27.98 -21.84 43.52
C GLY A 7 -28.68 -20.73 42.71
N THR A 8 -27.97 -19.69 42.29
CA THR A 8 -28.52 -18.63 41.45
C THR A 8 -28.64 -19.12 40.00
N PRO A 9 -29.80 -18.92 39.35
CA PRO A 9 -29.96 -19.24 37.94
C PRO A 9 -28.94 -18.46 37.10
N PRO A 10 -28.52 -18.98 35.94
CA PRO A 10 -27.60 -18.27 35.06
C PRO A 10 -28.21 -16.91 34.69
N VAL A 11 -27.49 -15.83 35.02
CA VAL A 11 -27.91 -14.47 34.70
C VAL A 11 -27.81 -14.31 33.19
N ARG A 12 -28.96 -14.17 32.54
CA ARG A 12 -29.01 -13.77 31.12
C ARG A 12 -29.12 -12.25 31.08
N PRO A 13 -28.13 -11.54 30.53
CA PRO A 13 -28.26 -10.10 30.38
C PRO A 13 -29.38 -9.79 29.38
N VAL A 14 -30.34 -8.96 29.80
CA VAL A 14 -31.34 -8.38 28.90
C VAL A 14 -30.68 -7.16 28.28
N ILE A 15 -30.20 -7.30 27.05
CA ILE A 15 -29.42 -6.27 26.34
C ILE A 15 -30.32 -5.66 25.25
N THR A 16 -30.54 -4.34 25.27
CA THR A 16 -31.23 -3.64 24.18
C THR A 16 -30.30 -3.47 22.97
N GLY A 17 -30.83 -3.11 21.80
CA GLY A 17 -30.01 -2.90 20.59
C GLY A 17 -28.93 -1.81 20.78
N ALA A 18 -29.27 -0.74 21.50
CA ALA A 18 -28.32 0.34 21.82
C ALA A 18 -27.25 -0.12 22.82
N ASP A 19 -27.64 -0.90 23.84
CA ASP A 19 -26.69 -1.46 24.82
C ASP A 19 -25.71 -2.42 24.14
N PHE A 20 -26.19 -3.24 23.19
CA PHE A 20 -25.34 -4.15 22.44
C PHE A 20 -24.28 -3.41 21.61
N ALA A 21 -24.66 -2.33 20.93
CA ALA A 21 -23.71 -1.54 20.14
C ALA A 21 -22.62 -0.90 21.02
N TYR A 22 -23.00 -0.36 22.18
CA TYR A 22 -22.05 0.20 23.14
C TYR A 22 -21.11 -0.88 23.69
N LEU A 23 -21.64 -2.04 24.11
CA LEU A 23 -20.85 -3.18 24.60
C LEU A 23 -19.92 -3.74 23.52
N SER A 24 -20.36 -3.77 22.27
CA SER A 24 -19.53 -4.20 21.13
C SER A 24 -18.37 -3.25 20.91
N THR A 25 -18.61 -1.94 20.97
CA THR A 25 -17.55 -0.92 20.85
C THR A 25 -16.55 -1.02 22.01
N MET A 26 -17.06 -1.28 23.21
CA MET A 26 -16.24 -1.51 24.40
C MET A 26 -15.38 -2.78 24.28
N SER A 27 -15.93 -3.86 23.75
CA SER A 27 -15.19 -5.09 23.45
C SER A 27 -14.12 -4.86 22.39
N ASN A 28 -14.42 -4.06 21.36
CA ASN A 28 -13.44 -3.69 20.34
C ASN A 28 -12.29 -2.89 20.95
N LEU A 29 -12.57 -1.92 21.84
CA LEU A 29 -11.52 -1.19 22.55
C LEU A 29 -10.60 -2.14 23.34
N TYR A 30 -11.17 -3.09 24.08
CA TYR A 30 -10.38 -4.11 24.79
C TYR A 30 -9.45 -4.87 23.84
N SER A 31 -10.00 -5.38 22.72
CA SER A 31 -9.22 -6.10 21.73
C SER A 31 -8.11 -5.23 21.15
N ILE A 32 -8.39 -3.97 20.81
CA ILE A 32 -7.42 -3.04 20.25
C ILE A 32 -6.26 -2.82 21.21
N LEU A 33 -6.55 -2.54 22.50
CA LEU A 33 -5.53 -2.29 23.51
C LEU A 33 -4.59 -3.49 23.68
N VAL A 34 -5.18 -4.69 23.78
CA VAL A 34 -4.40 -5.93 23.94
C VAL A 34 -3.57 -6.22 22.69
N SER A 35 -4.18 -6.17 21.50
CA SER A 35 -3.51 -6.41 20.23
C SER A 35 -2.37 -5.40 19.98
N LEU A 36 -2.61 -4.12 20.25
CA LEU A 36 -1.61 -3.07 20.09
C LEU A 36 -0.41 -3.31 21.03
N ASN A 37 -0.66 -3.73 22.27
CA ASN A 37 0.43 -4.02 23.21
C ASN A 37 1.30 -5.19 22.73
N PHE A 38 0.68 -6.28 22.27
CA PHE A 38 1.43 -7.40 21.70
C PHE A 38 2.19 -7.03 20.43
N LEU A 39 1.60 -6.19 19.57
CA LEU A 39 2.24 -5.69 18.37
C LEU A 39 3.51 -4.88 18.69
N GLU A 40 3.44 -3.99 19.68
CA GLU A 40 4.60 -3.21 20.16
C GLU A 40 5.70 -4.11 20.71
N VAL A 41 5.35 -5.11 21.52
CA VAL A 41 6.32 -6.05 22.09
C VAL A 41 6.99 -6.88 20.99
N ALA A 42 6.22 -7.39 20.02
CA ALA A 42 6.74 -8.17 18.90
C ALA A 42 7.68 -7.37 18.00
N PHE A 43 7.40 -6.07 17.81
CA PHE A 43 8.29 -5.17 17.08
C PHE A 43 9.58 -4.92 17.86
N ALA A 44 9.46 -4.61 19.16
CA ALA A 44 10.62 -4.37 20.03
C ALA A 44 11.53 -5.60 20.15
N SER A 45 10.98 -6.82 20.06
CA SER A 45 11.75 -8.07 20.04
C SER A 45 12.33 -8.43 18.66
N GLY A 46 12.05 -7.64 17.61
CA GLY A 46 12.51 -7.91 16.25
C GLY A 46 11.80 -9.09 15.57
N THR A 47 10.63 -9.49 16.04
CA THR A 47 9.86 -10.62 15.50
C THR A 47 9.08 -10.24 14.23
N ILE A 48 8.83 -8.96 14.02
CA ILE A 48 8.10 -8.43 12.86
C ILE A 48 8.89 -7.32 12.18
N GLU A 49 8.74 -7.20 10.86
CA GLU A 49 9.39 -6.17 10.06
C GLU A 49 8.72 -4.80 10.22
N SER A 50 9.50 -3.72 10.00
CA SER A 50 9.06 -2.33 10.23
C SER A 50 7.85 -1.92 9.37
N GLN A 51 7.78 -2.39 8.13
CA GLN A 51 6.68 -2.05 7.22
C GLN A 51 5.35 -2.67 7.67
N ASP A 52 5.35 -3.95 8.03
CA ASP A 52 4.16 -4.67 8.49
C ASP A 52 3.68 -4.13 9.84
N TYR A 53 4.62 -3.90 10.78
CA TYR A 53 4.33 -3.24 12.05
C TYR A 53 3.64 -1.89 11.86
N ALA A 54 4.21 -1.01 11.02
CA ALA A 54 3.68 0.34 10.83
C ALA A 54 2.29 0.33 10.18
N SER A 55 2.02 -0.61 9.27
CA SER A 55 0.70 -0.77 8.66
C SER A 55 -0.36 -1.18 9.69
N GLU A 56 -0.10 -2.24 10.46
CA GLU A 56 -1.05 -2.76 11.43
C GLU A 56 -1.24 -1.82 12.63
N CYS A 57 -0.17 -1.16 13.09
CA CYS A 57 -0.24 -0.16 14.17
C CYS A 57 -1.17 1.01 13.79
N ARG A 58 -1.07 1.53 12.56
CA ARG A 58 -1.96 2.60 12.07
C ARG A 58 -3.43 2.16 12.02
N LYS A 59 -3.72 0.92 11.63
CA LYS A 59 -5.10 0.40 11.61
C LYS A 59 -5.69 0.35 13.02
N LEU A 60 -4.93 -0.19 13.98
CA LEU A 60 -5.36 -0.27 15.39
C LEU A 60 -5.57 1.13 16.00
N LEU A 61 -4.67 2.07 15.72
CA LEU A 61 -4.80 3.47 16.17
C LEU A 61 -6.02 4.17 15.56
N GLN A 62 -6.29 3.95 14.26
CA GLN A 62 -7.47 4.50 13.60
C GLN A 62 -8.76 3.93 14.21
N GLN A 63 -8.81 2.61 14.44
CA GLN A 63 -9.96 1.97 15.09
C GLN A 63 -10.19 2.49 16.51
N HIS A 64 -9.11 2.67 17.28
CA HIS A 64 -9.16 3.30 18.60
C HIS A 64 -9.78 4.70 18.52
N HIS A 65 -9.25 5.57 17.64
CA HIS A 65 -9.75 6.93 17.48
C HIS A 65 -11.23 6.99 17.07
N MET A 66 -11.70 6.02 16.28
CA MET A 66 -13.13 5.91 15.94
C MET A 66 -14.00 5.45 17.12
N ALA A 67 -13.47 4.62 18.01
CA ALA A 67 -14.20 4.11 19.17
C ALA A 67 -14.34 5.16 20.28
N MET A 68 -13.32 6.00 20.49
CA MET A 68 -13.27 6.90 21.65
C MET A 68 -14.44 7.88 21.76
N PRO A 69 -14.89 8.59 20.71
CA PRO A 69 -16.03 9.51 20.81
C PRO A 69 -17.35 8.83 21.26
N ILE A 70 -17.52 7.56 20.92
CA ILE A 70 -18.71 6.76 21.29
C ILE A 70 -18.64 6.37 22.77
N LEU A 71 -17.43 6.07 23.25
CA LEU A 71 -17.18 5.50 24.57
C LEU A 71 -17.08 6.57 25.66
N THR A 72 -16.38 7.68 25.41
CA THR A 72 -16.13 8.72 26.40
C THR A 72 -17.37 9.55 26.74
N ARG A 73 -18.32 9.68 25.80
CA ARG A 73 -19.54 10.49 25.96
C ARG A 73 -19.26 11.91 26.47
N GLY A 74 -18.18 12.52 25.99
CA GLY A 74 -17.77 13.89 26.36
C GLY A 74 -16.77 13.97 27.52
N GLU A 75 -16.34 12.84 28.07
CA GLU A 75 -15.23 12.77 29.00
C GLU A 75 -13.87 12.89 28.30
N ASP A 76 -12.86 13.33 29.04
CA ASP A 76 -11.45 13.19 28.68
C ASP A 76 -11.09 11.71 28.39
N GLU A 77 -10.42 11.50 27.25
CA GLU A 77 -10.04 10.19 26.75
C GLU A 77 -9.07 9.46 27.67
N GLU A 78 -8.08 10.18 28.22
CA GLU A 78 -7.04 9.58 29.05
C GLU A 78 -7.62 9.10 30.37
N ARG A 79 -8.49 9.90 30.99
CA ARG A 79 -9.25 9.52 32.18
C ARG A 79 -10.18 8.34 31.93
N TYR A 80 -10.86 8.31 30.78
CA TYR A 80 -11.71 7.18 30.41
C TYR A 80 -10.89 5.89 30.28
N LEU A 81 -9.76 5.96 29.58
CA LEU A 81 -8.87 4.82 29.37
C LEU A 81 -8.29 4.29 30.69
N ASP A 82 -7.90 5.16 31.63
CA ASP A 82 -7.39 4.75 32.95
C ASP A 82 -8.44 3.98 33.76
N ARG A 83 -9.68 4.47 33.78
CA ARG A 83 -10.77 3.73 34.42
C ARG A 83 -11.06 2.43 33.70
N PHE A 84 -11.06 2.45 32.37
CA PHE A 84 -11.31 1.27 31.56
C PHE A 84 -10.29 0.18 31.87
N THR A 85 -9.00 0.50 31.82
CA THR A 85 -7.93 -0.46 32.05
C THR A 85 -7.94 -1.00 33.48
N THR A 86 -8.23 -0.16 34.46
CA THR A 86 -8.39 -0.57 35.87
C THR A 86 -9.59 -1.51 36.04
N THR A 87 -10.73 -1.18 35.42
CA THR A 87 -11.97 -1.96 35.52
C THR A 87 -11.80 -3.36 34.95
N TRP A 88 -11.03 -3.49 33.86
CA TRP A 88 -10.80 -4.75 33.16
C TRP A 88 -9.46 -5.42 33.52
N ASN A 89 -8.72 -4.89 34.50
CA ASN A 89 -7.43 -5.42 34.95
C ASN A 89 -6.39 -5.59 33.82
N ILE A 90 -6.29 -4.55 32.99
CA ILE A 90 -5.34 -4.43 31.85
C ILE A 90 -4.52 -3.13 31.94
N ASP A 91 -4.29 -2.64 33.15
CA ASP A 91 -3.46 -1.48 33.49
C ASP A 91 -2.00 -1.66 33.05
N GLY A 92 -1.49 -2.88 32.99
CA GLY A 92 -0.13 -3.22 32.55
C GLY A 92 0.16 -3.04 31.05
N LEU A 93 -0.78 -2.58 30.23
CA LEU A 93 -0.61 -2.39 28.78
C LEU A 93 0.16 -1.09 28.44
N THR A 94 1.31 -0.90 29.08
CA THR A 94 2.12 0.33 29.02
C THR A 94 2.57 0.67 27.60
N TYR A 95 2.89 -0.33 26.77
CA TYR A 95 3.32 -0.09 25.39
C TYR A 95 2.16 0.43 24.53
N ALA A 96 0.97 -0.17 24.64
CA ALA A 96 -0.22 0.33 23.96
C ALA A 96 -0.60 1.74 24.42
N ARG A 97 -0.55 2.02 25.74
CA ARG A 97 -0.84 3.35 26.29
C ARG A 97 0.12 4.40 25.76
N ASN A 98 1.43 4.12 25.75
CA ASN A 98 2.43 5.02 25.18
C ASN A 98 2.22 5.24 23.67
N ARG A 99 1.82 4.20 22.94
CA ARG A 99 1.53 4.32 21.51
C ARG A 99 0.32 5.20 21.23
N ILE A 100 -0.78 4.99 21.97
CA ILE A 100 -1.99 5.81 21.86
C ILE A 100 -1.68 7.29 22.14
N ARG A 101 -0.91 7.56 23.21
CA ARG A 101 -0.50 8.94 23.57
C ARG A 101 0.37 9.59 22.50
N THR A 102 1.25 8.83 21.86
CA THR A 102 2.09 9.32 20.75
C THR A 102 1.30 9.51 19.46
N GLY A 103 0.32 8.64 19.19
CA GLY A 103 -0.57 8.70 18.02
C GLY A 103 0.05 8.20 16.70
N GLU A 104 1.34 7.86 16.66
CA GLU A 104 2.05 7.39 15.47
C GLU A 104 2.90 6.15 15.78
N PRO A 105 3.19 5.23 14.83
CA PRO A 105 4.06 4.07 15.05
C PRO A 105 5.52 4.43 15.44
N GLN A 106 6.24 3.54 16.13
CA GLN A 106 7.67 3.75 16.44
C GLN A 106 8.54 3.61 15.19
N GLY A 107 9.61 4.40 15.11
CA GLY A 107 10.59 4.31 14.01
C GLY A 107 10.18 5.05 12.73
N THR A 108 9.06 5.77 12.71
CA THR A 108 8.64 6.62 11.58
C THR A 108 9.31 8.00 11.56
N ASN A 109 10.55 8.13 12.03
CA ASN A 109 11.44 9.26 11.67
C ASN A 109 11.92 9.17 10.21
N VAL A 110 11.21 8.40 9.39
CA VAL A 110 11.20 8.53 7.94
C VAL A 110 10.01 9.43 7.66
N GLU A 111 10.28 10.62 7.12
CA GLU A 111 9.31 11.60 6.65
C GLU A 111 8.00 10.96 6.20
N PRO A 112 6.84 11.59 6.46
CA PRO A 112 5.55 11.03 6.10
C PRO A 112 5.56 10.69 4.61
N THR A 113 5.80 9.42 4.31
CA THR A 113 5.39 8.84 3.05
C THR A 113 3.88 8.78 3.22
N VAL A 114 3.26 9.91 2.87
CA VAL A 114 1.98 9.95 2.16
C VAL A 114 1.88 8.61 1.46
N GLN A 115 0.79 7.87 1.67
CA GLN A 115 0.44 6.78 0.78
C GLN A 115 0.41 7.37 -0.63
N ARG A 116 1.58 7.42 -1.29
CA ARG A 116 1.71 7.70 -2.69
C ARG A 116 1.14 6.44 -3.27
N LYS A 117 -0.14 6.51 -3.63
CA LYS A 117 -0.67 5.66 -4.68
C LYS A 117 0.44 5.65 -5.73
N PRO A 118 1.07 4.50 -6.00
CA PRO A 118 2.13 4.47 -6.99
C PRO A 118 1.55 5.15 -8.24
N LEU A 119 2.28 6.13 -8.79
CA LEU A 119 1.84 6.91 -9.95
C LEU A 119 1.33 5.97 -11.06
N VAL A 120 1.93 4.78 -11.11
CA VAL A 120 1.64 3.69 -12.02
C VAL A 120 1.20 2.44 -11.24
N PRO A 121 -0.01 1.88 -11.48
CA PRO A 121 -0.44 0.63 -10.86
C PRO A 121 0.51 -0.54 -11.18
N PRO A 122 0.71 -1.52 -10.27
CA PRO A 122 1.61 -2.66 -10.48
C PRO A 122 1.31 -3.46 -11.76
N GLU A 123 0.04 -3.60 -12.12
CA GLU A 123 -0.38 -4.30 -13.35
C GLU A 123 0.14 -3.57 -14.59
N VAL A 124 0.18 -2.24 -14.54
CA VAL A 124 0.65 -1.39 -15.64
C VAL A 124 2.18 -1.45 -15.74
N VAL A 125 2.88 -1.49 -14.60
CA VAL A 125 4.33 -1.71 -14.58
C VAL A 125 4.68 -3.00 -15.30
N MET A 126 3.94 -4.08 -15.00
CA MET A 126 4.12 -5.38 -15.65
C MET A 126 3.80 -5.33 -17.15
N ASP A 127 2.68 -4.72 -17.53
CA ASP A 127 2.27 -4.60 -18.94
C ASP A 127 3.28 -3.82 -19.78
N VAL A 128 3.77 -2.68 -19.28
CA VAL A 128 4.79 -1.87 -19.96
C VAL A 128 6.11 -2.64 -20.07
N THR A 129 6.56 -3.27 -18.98
CA THR A 129 7.81 -4.04 -18.97
C THR A 129 7.74 -5.20 -19.98
N LYS A 130 6.63 -5.94 -19.99
CA LYS A 130 6.40 -7.03 -20.94
C LYS A 130 6.40 -6.53 -22.39
N ALA A 131 5.77 -5.40 -22.66
CA ALA A 131 5.75 -4.81 -24.00
C ALA A 131 7.15 -4.34 -24.45
N ILE A 132 7.95 -3.75 -23.56
CA ILE A 132 9.34 -3.38 -23.85
C ILE A 132 10.18 -4.62 -24.18
N LEU A 133 10.10 -5.67 -23.35
CA LEU A 133 10.81 -6.93 -23.61
C LEU A 133 10.39 -7.56 -24.94
N THR A 134 9.09 -7.56 -25.24
CA THR A 134 8.58 -8.07 -26.53
C THR A 134 9.16 -7.29 -27.72
N ALA A 135 9.28 -5.97 -27.61
CA ALA A 135 9.89 -5.16 -28.66
C ALA A 135 11.39 -5.43 -28.81
N LYS A 136 12.12 -5.57 -27.69
CA LYS A 136 13.55 -5.94 -27.68
C LYS A 136 13.78 -7.32 -28.31
N ASP A 137 12.95 -8.30 -27.97
CA ASP A 137 13.02 -9.65 -28.54
C ASP A 137 12.77 -9.65 -30.05
N ALA A 138 11.78 -8.88 -30.53
CA ALA A 138 11.52 -8.73 -31.96
C ALA A 138 12.75 -8.19 -32.71
N VAL A 139 13.41 -7.16 -32.16
CA VAL A 139 14.65 -6.63 -32.71
C VAL A 139 15.77 -7.67 -32.70
N ASN A 140 15.96 -8.40 -31.60
CA ASN A 140 17.01 -9.41 -31.46
C ASN A 140 16.85 -10.59 -32.44
N VAL A 141 15.60 -10.94 -32.78
CA VAL A 141 15.29 -11.98 -33.77
C VAL A 141 15.34 -11.44 -35.22
N GLY A 142 15.53 -10.12 -35.41
CA GLY A 142 15.61 -9.48 -36.72
C GLY A 142 14.26 -9.12 -37.35
N GLN A 143 13.17 -9.10 -36.56
CA GLN A 143 11.87 -8.63 -36.99
C GLN A 143 11.83 -7.10 -36.96
N LEU A 144 12.38 -6.49 -38.00
CA LEU A 144 12.61 -5.04 -38.11
C LEU A 144 11.54 -4.32 -38.96
N ASP A 145 10.51 -5.03 -39.38
CA ASP A 145 9.43 -4.49 -40.18
C ASP A 145 8.39 -3.72 -39.34
N LYS A 146 7.60 -2.88 -40.04
CA LYS A 146 6.54 -2.08 -39.40
C LYS A 146 5.48 -2.94 -38.71
N GLN A 147 5.10 -4.08 -39.28
CA GLN A 147 4.01 -4.91 -38.75
C GLN A 147 4.40 -5.56 -37.43
N ALA A 148 5.66 -5.96 -37.27
CA ALA A 148 6.18 -6.52 -36.03
C ALA A 148 6.37 -5.44 -34.93
N LEU A 149 7.05 -4.34 -35.24
CA LEU A 149 7.46 -3.37 -34.22
C LEU A 149 6.36 -2.37 -33.84
N HIS A 150 5.59 -1.87 -34.81
CA HIS A 150 4.66 -0.77 -34.56
C HIS A 150 3.58 -1.08 -33.51
N PRO A 151 2.91 -2.26 -33.52
CA PRO A 151 1.87 -2.56 -32.52
C PRO A 151 2.40 -2.55 -31.09
N VAL A 152 3.61 -3.06 -30.89
CA VAL A 152 4.23 -3.17 -29.55
C VAL A 152 4.68 -1.79 -29.07
N LEU A 153 5.39 -1.02 -29.91
CA LEU A 153 5.81 0.34 -29.55
C LEU A 153 4.62 1.28 -29.29
N ALA A 154 3.53 1.13 -30.06
CA ALA A 154 2.31 1.92 -29.85
C ALA A 154 1.63 1.57 -28.52
N THR A 155 1.69 0.30 -28.11
CA THR A 155 1.17 -0.16 -26.81
C THR A 155 1.95 0.48 -25.67
N ILE A 156 3.29 0.47 -25.73
CA ILE A 156 4.17 1.12 -24.75
C ILE A 156 3.80 2.61 -24.65
N ALA A 157 3.73 3.31 -25.78
CA ALA A 157 3.43 4.74 -25.81
C ALA A 157 2.04 5.09 -25.24
N LYS A 158 1.04 4.25 -25.52
CA LYS A 158 -0.33 4.41 -25.00
C LYS A 158 -0.38 4.26 -23.48
N LEU A 159 0.29 3.25 -22.94
CA LEU A 159 0.34 2.99 -21.50
C LEU A 159 1.07 4.12 -20.77
N ILE A 160 2.26 4.52 -21.25
CA ILE A 160 3.03 5.63 -20.69
C ILE A 160 2.19 6.92 -20.65
N LYS A 161 1.50 7.25 -21.75
CA LYS A 161 0.68 8.46 -21.85
C LYS A 161 -0.54 8.40 -20.91
N ARG A 162 -1.22 7.25 -20.84
CA ARG A 162 -2.42 7.06 -20.01
C ARG A 162 -2.13 7.31 -18.54
N PHE A 163 -0.98 6.86 -18.06
CA PHE A 163 -0.58 6.96 -16.65
C PHE A 163 0.34 8.14 -16.35
N LYS A 164 0.59 9.02 -17.34
CA LYS A 164 1.43 10.23 -17.18
C LYS A 164 2.78 9.91 -16.51
N VAL A 165 3.40 8.80 -16.93
CA VAL A 165 4.61 8.28 -16.29
C VAL A 165 5.79 9.23 -16.46
N PHE A 166 5.84 9.91 -17.60
CA PHE A 166 6.87 10.90 -17.91
C PHE A 166 6.23 12.28 -18.14
N PRO A 167 6.94 13.38 -17.82
CA PRO A 167 6.57 14.71 -18.28
C PRO A 167 6.66 14.80 -19.81
N ASP A 168 5.92 15.73 -20.42
CA ASP A 168 5.88 15.88 -21.89
C ASP A 168 7.24 16.22 -22.52
N SER A 169 8.19 16.74 -21.72
CA SER A 169 9.56 17.07 -22.10
C SER A 169 10.56 15.91 -21.96
N ASP A 170 10.11 14.71 -21.59
CA ASP A 170 11.02 13.57 -21.37
C ASP A 170 11.67 13.06 -22.66
N GLY A 171 12.99 12.87 -22.60
CA GLY A 171 13.81 12.45 -23.74
C GLY A 171 13.53 11.02 -24.19
N ASN A 172 13.25 10.10 -23.27
CA ASN A 172 13.01 8.69 -23.59
C ASN A 172 11.65 8.52 -24.27
N PHE A 173 10.62 9.19 -23.75
CA PHE A 173 9.32 9.19 -24.38
C PHE A 173 9.33 9.91 -25.74
N ALA A 174 10.11 10.97 -25.89
CA ALA A 174 10.34 11.60 -27.18
C ALA A 174 11.03 10.65 -28.16
N SER A 175 12.02 9.85 -27.73
CA SER A 175 12.68 8.88 -28.60
C SER A 175 11.72 7.80 -29.10
N LEU A 176 10.89 7.25 -28.22
CA LEU A 176 9.85 6.29 -28.60
C LEU A 176 8.89 6.84 -29.67
N LYS A 177 8.46 8.11 -29.53
CA LYS A 177 7.63 8.78 -30.55
C LYS A 177 8.35 8.92 -31.89
N ARG A 178 9.66 9.25 -31.88
CA ARG A 178 10.47 9.32 -33.11
C ARG A 178 10.50 7.98 -33.84
N TRP A 179 10.68 6.88 -33.12
CA TRP A 179 10.63 5.52 -33.70
C TRP A 179 9.27 5.19 -34.30
N LEU A 180 8.17 5.50 -33.61
CA LEU A 180 6.82 5.33 -34.16
C LEU A 180 6.59 6.14 -35.44
N ILE A 181 7.09 7.38 -35.51
CA ILE A 181 7.01 8.22 -36.72
C ILE A 181 7.83 7.60 -37.85
N LYS A 182 9.04 7.13 -37.55
CA LYS A 182 9.93 6.49 -38.52
C LYS A 182 9.31 5.22 -39.10
N LEU A 183 8.83 4.32 -38.24
CA LEU A 183 8.12 3.10 -38.65
C LEU A 183 6.88 3.39 -39.50
N ASN A 184 6.16 4.48 -39.21
CA ASN A 184 5.01 4.86 -40.04
C ASN A 184 5.37 5.30 -41.45
N ARG A 185 6.57 5.85 -41.64
CA ARG A 185 7.11 6.28 -42.93
C ARG A 185 7.90 5.20 -43.66
N LEU A 186 8.23 4.10 -42.99
CA LEU A 186 8.93 2.98 -43.60
C LEU A 186 8.02 2.22 -44.58
N SER A 187 8.59 1.87 -45.73
CA SER A 187 7.98 0.96 -46.71
C SER A 187 8.52 -0.47 -46.63
N GLY A 188 9.64 -0.69 -45.91
CA GLY A 188 10.28 -1.99 -45.71
C GLY A 188 10.67 -2.18 -44.24
N ASP A 189 11.92 -2.61 -44.01
CA ASP A 189 12.44 -2.94 -42.68
C ASP A 189 13.46 -1.89 -42.21
N LEU A 190 13.62 -1.74 -40.89
CA LEU A 190 14.73 -0.95 -40.34
C LEU A 190 16.06 -1.61 -40.72
N THR A 191 17.11 -0.81 -40.87
CA THR A 191 18.45 -1.39 -41.04
C THR A 191 18.89 -2.07 -39.74
N HIS A 192 19.91 -2.95 -39.83
CA HIS A 192 20.41 -3.63 -38.64
C HIS A 192 20.94 -2.64 -37.60
N GLU A 193 21.63 -1.58 -38.04
CA GLU A 193 22.13 -0.50 -37.18
C GLU A 193 20.98 0.26 -36.52
N GLU A 194 19.90 0.53 -37.27
CA GLU A 194 18.71 1.17 -36.72
C GLU A 194 17.98 0.27 -35.70
N GLY A 195 17.95 -1.03 -35.94
CA GLY A 195 17.46 -2.02 -34.99
C GLY A 195 18.27 -1.99 -33.68
N GLN A 196 19.60 -2.03 -33.77
CA GLN A 196 20.47 -1.92 -32.59
C GLN A 196 20.26 -0.60 -31.83
N GLN A 197 20.10 0.52 -32.53
CA GLN A 197 19.80 1.80 -31.90
C GLN A 197 18.42 1.79 -31.21
N LEU A 198 17.40 1.20 -31.84
CA LEU A 198 16.08 1.03 -31.22
C LEU A 198 16.18 0.18 -29.94
N HIS A 199 16.98 -0.89 -29.95
CA HIS A 199 17.19 -1.70 -28.75
C HIS A 199 17.82 -0.89 -27.62
N ALA A 200 18.88 -0.12 -27.90
CA ALA A 200 19.52 0.74 -26.91
C ALA A 200 18.56 1.79 -26.34
N ASP A 201 17.78 2.45 -27.20
CA ASP A 201 16.76 3.41 -26.77
C ASP A 201 15.66 2.75 -25.90
N LEU A 202 15.35 1.47 -26.13
CA LEU A 202 14.41 0.69 -25.31
C LEU A 202 15.01 0.32 -23.95
N ASP A 203 16.32 0.05 -23.87
CA ASP A 203 17.03 -0.15 -22.60
C ASP A 203 17.00 1.12 -21.73
N ASP A 204 17.28 2.27 -22.34
CA ASP A 204 17.20 3.57 -21.68
C ASP A 204 15.77 3.88 -21.20
N LEU A 205 14.78 3.59 -22.03
CA LEU A 205 13.37 3.73 -21.68
C LEU A 205 12.96 2.81 -20.53
N GLU A 206 13.41 1.55 -20.53
CA GLU A 206 13.13 0.58 -19.46
C GLU A 206 13.71 1.06 -18.13
N HIS A 207 14.97 1.50 -18.15
CA HIS A 207 15.64 2.02 -16.96
C HIS A 207 14.93 3.26 -16.42
N ALA A 208 14.62 4.23 -17.29
CA ALA A 208 13.90 5.44 -16.91
C ALA A 208 12.49 5.14 -16.38
N PHE A 209 11.78 4.19 -17.02
CA PHE A 209 10.45 3.77 -16.59
C PHE A 209 10.49 3.14 -15.21
N ARG A 210 11.48 2.27 -14.96
CA ARG A 210 11.66 1.62 -13.65
C ARG A 210 11.95 2.65 -12.56
N LEU A 211 12.81 3.63 -12.83
CA LEU A 211 13.06 4.74 -11.90
C LEU A 211 11.82 5.59 -11.65
N ALA A 212 11.06 5.92 -12.69
CA ALA A 212 9.82 6.70 -12.55
C ALA A 212 8.72 5.95 -11.80
N ALA A 213 8.63 4.63 -11.99
CA ALA A 213 7.64 3.77 -11.34
C ALA A 213 7.98 3.46 -9.87
N MET A 214 9.27 3.39 -9.49
CA MET A 214 9.71 3.13 -8.12
C MET A 214 10.03 4.40 -7.32
N GLY A 215 10.33 5.52 -8.00
CA GLY A 215 10.84 6.77 -7.41
C GLY A 215 9.78 7.83 -7.11
N SER A 216 8.52 7.47 -6.94
CA SER A 216 7.47 8.38 -6.46
C SER A 216 6.60 7.70 -5.42
#